data_AF-A0A3D4Z6K1-F1
#
_entry.id   AF-A0A3D4Z6K1-F1
#
_cell.length_a   1.000
_cell.length_b   1.000
_cell.length_c   1.000
_cell.angle_alpha   90.00
_cell.angle_beta   90.00
_cell.angle_gamma   90.00
#
_symmetry.space_group_name_H-M   'P 1'
#
loop_
_entity.id
_entity.type
_entity.pdbx_description
1 polymer ?
#
loop_
_entity_poly.entity_id
_entity_poly.type
_entity_poly.pdbx_seq_one_letter_code
_entity_poly.pdbx_strand_id
1 'polypeptide(L)' 'ERSLQKGFRNIHMELAATPDEAYRTLKKKNFDLILTDYYLPATNSDDHIRELSKIAPHIPLVVITGQGDEKAATRSIQ' A
#
# COMPACT_ATOMS: atom_id res chain seq x y z
N GLU A 1 -6.42 -0.33 -16.40
CA GLU A 1 -5.68 0.76 -15.72
C GLU A 1 -5.62 2.07 -16.52
N ARG A 2 -6.75 2.79 -16.72
CA ARG A 2 -6.75 4.09 -17.43
C ARG A 2 -7.50 5.22 -16.69
N SER A 3 -7.99 4.94 -15.49
CA SER A 3 -8.99 5.80 -14.83
C SER A 3 -8.39 6.82 -13.86
N LEU A 4 -7.17 6.61 -13.38
CA LEU A 4 -6.55 7.48 -12.36
C LEU A 4 -5.96 8.78 -12.92
N GLN A 5 -5.78 8.90 -14.23
CA GLN A 5 -5.07 10.03 -14.83
C GLN A 5 -5.95 11.27 -15.12
N LYS A 6 -7.28 11.21 -14.96
CA LYS A 6 -8.17 12.25 -15.51
C LYS A 6 -8.44 13.46 -14.61
N GLY A 7 -7.94 13.50 -13.37
CA GLY A 7 -8.25 14.59 -12.42
C GLY A 7 -7.07 15.24 -11.69
N PHE A 8 -5.86 14.67 -11.76
CA PHE A 8 -4.75 15.06 -10.89
C PHE A 8 -3.57 15.57 -11.69
N ARG A 9 -3.47 16.89 -11.90
CA ARG A 9 -2.46 17.52 -12.76
C ARG A 9 -1.02 17.48 -12.22
N ASN A 10 -0.81 17.17 -10.93
CA ASN A 10 0.50 17.25 -10.26
C ASN A 10 0.82 16.02 -9.38
N ILE A 11 0.29 14.83 -9.68
CA ILE A 11 0.68 13.62 -8.95
C ILE A 11 1.78 12.89 -9.72
N HIS A 12 2.91 12.69 -9.06
CA HIS A 12 3.95 11.77 -9.51
C HIS A 12 3.68 10.39 -8.92
N MET A 13 3.45 9.40 -9.77
CA MET A 13 3.18 8.02 -9.33
C MET A 13 4.33 7.10 -9.73
N GLU A 14 4.66 6.18 -8.84
CA GLU A 14 5.59 5.08 -9.11
C GLU A 14 4.92 3.78 -8.71
N LEU A 15 4.95 2.79 -9.61
CA LEU A 15 4.33 1.50 -9.41
C LEU A 15 5.38 0.48 -8.96
N ALA A 16 5.00 -0.36 -8.01
CA ALA A 16 5.78 -1.52 -7.58
C ALA A 16 4.86 -2.74 -7.65
N ALA A 17 5.29 -3.78 -8.38
CA ALA A 17 4.52 -5.01 -8.53
C ALA A 17 4.84 -6.04 -7.43
N THR A 18 5.91 -5.81 -6.67
CA THR A 18 6.37 -6.69 -5.58
C THR A 18 6.79 -5.88 -4.35
N PRO A 19 6.79 -6.49 -3.14
CA PRO A 19 7.29 -5.85 -1.94
C PRO A 19 8.73 -5.35 -2.07
N ASP A 20 9.62 -6.15 -2.67
CA ASP A 20 11.02 -5.79 -2.87
C ASP A 20 11.20 -4.54 -3.74
N GLU A 21 10.40 -4.41 -4.80
CA GLU A 21 10.38 -3.20 -5.63
C GLU A 21 9.92 -2.00 -4.82
N ALA A 22 8.84 -2.15 -4.04
CA ALA A 22 8.33 -1.07 -3.18
C ALA A 22 9.41 -0.61 -2.18
N TYR A 23 10.07 -1.54 -1.49
CA TYR A 23 11.09 -1.22 -0.50
C TYR A 23 12.32 -0.54 -1.12
N ARG A 24 12.75 -0.99 -2.31
CA ARG A 24 13.88 -0.36 -3.02
C ARG A 24 13.53 1.04 -3.48
N THR A 25 12.29 1.26 -3.91
CA THR A 25 11.79 2.57 -4.36
C THR A 25 11.68 3.54 -3.19
N LEU A 26 11.11 3.11 -2.06
CA LEU A 26 11.01 3.92 -0.83
C LEU A 26 12.36 4.32 -0.25
N LYS A 27 13.42 3.53 -0.47
CA LYS A 27 14.79 3.87 -0.04
C LYS A 27 15.47 4.90 -0.94
N LYS A 28 15.01 5.09 -2.18
CA LYS A 28 15.67 5.93 -3.19
C LYS A 28 14.97 7.27 -3.39
N LYS A 29 13.69 7.35 -3.03
CA LYS A 29 12.82 8.49 -3.34
C LYS A 29 11.89 8.77 -2.16
N ASN A 30 11.52 10.04 -2.03
CA ASN A 30 10.54 10.47 -1.04
C ASN A 30 9.14 10.43 -1.66
N PHE A 31 8.16 10.05 -0.85
CA PHE A 31 6.75 10.00 -1.22
C PHE A 31 5.91 10.68 -0.14
N ASP A 32 4.80 11.26 -0.54
CA ASP A 32 3.84 11.88 0.38
C ASP A 32 2.71 10.91 0.78
N LEU A 33 2.60 9.78 0.07
CA LEU A 33 1.55 8.77 0.26
C LEU A 33 2.01 7.42 -0.29
N ILE A 34 1.72 6.35 0.44
CA ILE A 34 1.83 4.98 -0.05
C ILE A 34 0.42 4.41 -0.22
N LEU A 35 0.13 3.88 -1.40
CA LEU A 35 -1.06 3.08 -1.66
C LEU A 35 -0.62 1.64 -1.89
N THR A 36 -1.12 0.69 -1.11
CA THR A 36 -0.81 -0.74 -1.27
C THR A 36 -2.09 -1.56 -1.29
N ASP A 37 -2.11 -2.64 -2.08
CA ASP A 37 -3.21 -3.62 -2.05
C ASP A 37 -3.01 -4.56 -0.86
N TYR A 38 -4.08 -4.83 -0.12
CA TYR A 38 -4.04 -5.82 0.95
C TYR A 38 -3.75 -7.23 0.41
N TYR A 39 -4.24 -7.57 -0.79
CA TYR A 39 -4.12 -8.90 -1.39
C TYR A 39 -2.99 -8.99 -2.40
N LEU A 40 -1.81 -8.45 -2.07
CA LEU A 40 -0.65 -8.59 -2.93
C LEU A 40 -0.21 -10.07 -3.01
N PRO A 41 -0.19 -10.69 -4.21
CA PRO A 41 0.20 -12.09 -4.37
C PRO A 41 1.60 -12.37 -3.81
N ALA A 42 1.81 -13.60 -3.34
CA ALA A 42 3.11 -14.08 -2.83
C ALA A 42 3.67 -13.33 -1.60
N THR A 43 2.83 -12.59 -0.87
CA THR A 43 3.25 -11.85 0.33
C THR A 43 2.30 -12.10 1.49
N ASN A 44 2.83 -12.23 2.71
CA ASN A 44 2.01 -12.08 3.90
C ASN A 44 1.66 -10.60 4.06
N SER A 45 0.39 -10.26 3.83
CA SER A 45 -0.12 -8.89 3.75
C SER A 45 0.21 -8.07 5.00
N ASP A 46 0.03 -8.67 6.19
CA ASP A 46 0.31 -7.99 7.45
C ASP A 46 1.81 -7.70 7.64
N ASP A 47 2.68 -8.62 7.21
CA ASP A 47 4.13 -8.42 7.28
C ASP A 47 4.57 -7.32 6.32
N HIS A 48 3.99 -7.28 5.12
CA HIS A 48 4.25 -6.20 4.16
C HIS A 48 3.87 -4.83 4.71
N ILE A 49 2.67 -4.70 5.28
CA ILE A 49 2.18 -3.45 5.88
C ILE A 49 3.06 -3.02 7.06
N ARG A 50 3.47 -3.99 7.90
CA ARG A 50 4.41 -3.73 9.00
C ARG A 50 5.76 -3.21 8.49
N GLU A 51 6.32 -3.84 7.46
CA GLU A 51 7.61 -3.41 6.89
C GLU A 51 7.52 -2.05 6.21
N LEU A 52 6.44 -1.76 5.46
CA LEU A 52 6.21 -0.41 4.91
C LEU A 52 6.18 0.65 5.99
N SER A 53 5.50 0.37 7.11
CA SER A 53 5.41 1.28 8.26
C SER A 53 6.75 1.50 8.96
N LYS A 54 7.67 0.51 8.92
CA LYS A 54 9.03 0.64 9.46
C LYS A 54 9.98 1.40 8.54
N ILE A 55 9.88 1.14 7.23
CA ILE A 55 10.76 1.75 6.21
C ILE A 55 10.39 3.22 6.01
N ALA A 56 9.09 3.53 6.06
CA ALA A 56 8.55 4.85 5.78
C ALA A 56 7.60 5.34 6.90
N PRO A 57 8.09 5.49 8.15
CA PRO A 57 7.24 5.77 9.31
C PRO A 57 6.54 7.14 9.27
N HIS A 58 7.02 8.05 8.43
CA HIS A 58 6.47 9.41 8.28
C HIS A 58 5.52 9.55 7.08
N ILE A 59 5.40 8.51 6.25
CA ILE A 59 4.59 8.55 5.04
C ILE A 59 3.25 7.89 5.36
N PRO A 60 2.11 8.57 5.18
CA PRO A 60 0.80 7.95 5.31
C PRO A 60 0.67 6.70 4.43
N LEU A 61 0.20 5.59 5.02
CA LEU A 61 -0.04 4.33 4.33
C LEU A 61 -1.55 4.08 4.21
N VAL A 62 -2.03 4.00 2.98
CA VAL A 62 -3.41 3.64 2.64
C VAL A 62 -3.42 2.22 2.07
N VAL A 63 -4.14 1.34 2.74
CA VAL A 63 -4.35 -0.04 2.30
C VAL A 63 -5.66 -0.10 1.53
N ILE A 64 -5.60 -0.59 0.30
CA ILE A 64 -6.75 -0.81 -0.57
C ILE A 64 -7.18 -2.27 -0.42
N THR A 65 -8.43 -2.51 -0.02
CA THR A 65 -9.02 -3.84 0.07
C THR A 65 -10.08 -4.01 -1.03
N GLY A 66 -10.08 -5.13 -1.74
CA GLY A 66 -11.17 -5.49 -2.64
C GLY A 66 -12.45 -5.83 -1.85
N GLN A 67 -13.61 -5.40 -2.36
CA GLN A 67 -14.91 -5.73 -1.77
C GLN A 67 -15.21 -7.23 -1.97
N GLY A 68 -15.25 -8.00 -0.88
CA GLY A 68 -15.45 -9.45 -0.92
C GLY A 68 -15.04 -10.22 0.35
N ASP A 69 -14.39 -9.58 1.33
CA ASP A 69 -13.93 -10.25 2.55
C ASP A 69 -14.30 -9.49 3.83
N GLU A 70 -15.60 -9.27 4.04
CA GLU A 70 -16.16 -8.69 5.29
C GLU A 70 -16.00 -9.60 6.53
N LYS A 71 -15.19 -10.66 6.49
CA LYS A 71 -15.06 -11.62 7.59
C LYS A 71 -13.91 -11.38 8.57
N ALA A 72 -13.43 -10.14 8.71
CA ALA A 72 -12.47 -9.76 9.75
C ALA A 72 -12.94 -8.64 10.71
N ALA A 73 -14.22 -8.31 10.74
CA ALA A 73 -14.78 -7.26 11.63
C ALA A 73 -15.48 -7.80 12.89
N THR A 74 -15.23 -9.04 13.32
CA THR A 74 -15.84 -9.58 14.56
C THR A 74 -14.87 -10.41 15.39
N ARG A 75 -13.98 -9.70 16.11
CA ARG A 75 -13.36 -10.04 17.40
C ARG A 75 -12.28 -8.99 17.63
N SER A 76 -12.53 -7.94 18.41
CA SER A 76 -12.29 -8.04 19.85
C SER A 76 -13.02 -6.91 20.59
N ILE A 77 -14.21 -7.22 21.10
CA ILE A 77 -14.64 -6.71 22.39
C ILE A 77 -14.61 -7.94 23.30
N GLN A 78 -13.61 -8.02 24.17
CA GLN A 78 -13.65 -8.65 25.48
C GLN A 78 -12.50 -8.10 26.31
#